data_AF-A0A553W9W1-F1
#
_entry.id   AF-A0A553W9W1-F1
#
_cell.length_a   1.000
_cell.length_b   1.000
_cell.length_c   1.000
_cell.angle_alpha   90.00
_cell.angle_beta   90.00
_cell.angle_gamma   90.00
#
_symmetry.space_group_name_H-M   'P 1'
#
loop_
_entity.id
_entity.type
_entity.pdbx_description
1 polymer ?
#
loop_
_entity_poly.entity_id
_entity_poly.type
_entity_poly.pdbx_seq_one_letter_code
_entity_poly.pdbx_strand_id
1 'polypeptide(L)'
;MTAVKSYLLETLQHVIDGGDVDPDELDAAVPNPLDLNSVEFSAWQQLSHWADDADIRQKNETYATFKREWMRHHVDVLKNSGT
;
A
#
# COMPACT_ATOMS: atom_id res chain seq x y z
N MET A 1 5.25 1.57 17.15
CA MET A 1 4.80 1.65 15.76
C MET A 1 4.64 3.11 15.41
N THR A 2 5.22 3.59 14.31
CA THR A 2 5.07 4.99 13.86
C THR A 2 3.65 5.22 13.33
N ALA A 3 3.20 6.47 13.28
CA ALA A 3 1.90 6.79 12.68
C ALA A 3 1.85 6.36 11.20
N VAL A 4 2.93 6.60 10.45
CA VAL A 4 3.06 6.18 9.05
C VAL A 4 3.00 4.66 8.90
N LYS A 5 3.75 3.90 9.72
CA LYS A 5 3.69 2.43 9.69
C LYS A 5 2.28 1.91 9.95
N SER A 6 1.56 2.54 10.88
CA SER A 6 0.18 2.16 11.21
C SER A 6 -0.75 2.41 10.03
N TYR A 7 -0.66 3.62 9.45
CA TYR A 7 -1.43 4.00 8.27
C TYR A 7 -1.18 3.05 7.09
N LEU A 8 0.09 2.80 6.74
CA LEU A 8 0.44 1.91 5.63
C LEU A 8 -0.10 0.48 5.83
N LEU A 9 -0.06 -0.04 7.06
CA LEU A 9 -0.63 -1.36 7.38
C LEU A 9 -2.15 -1.39 7.20
N GLU A 10 -2.84 -0.36 7.70
CA GLU A 10 -4.30 -0.24 7.60
C GLU A 10 -4.74 -0.11 6.15
N THR A 11 -4.08 0.74 5.35
CA THR A 11 -4.43 0.94 3.94
C THR A 11 -4.11 -0.29 3.09
N LEU A 12 -2.98 -0.98 3.34
CA LEU A 12 -2.71 -2.26 2.67
C LEU A 12 -3.79 -3.30 2.98
N GLN A 13 -4.20 -3.40 4.25
CA GLN A 13 -5.25 -4.33 4.66
C GLN A 13 -6.60 -3.95 4.01
N HIS A 14 -6.92 -2.66 3.94
CA HIS A 14 -8.13 -2.16 3.29
C HIS A 14 -8.23 -2.62 1.82
N VAL A 15 -7.13 -2.50 1.05
CA VAL A 15 -7.11 -2.96 -0.35
C VAL A 15 -7.25 -4.48 -0.46
N ILE A 16 -6.61 -5.23 0.43
CA ILE A 16 -6.74 -6.70 0.49
C ILE A 16 -8.20 -7.11 0.71
N ASP A 17 -8.92 -6.36 1.54
CA ASP A 17 -10.33 -6.59 1.88
C ASP A 17 -11.30 -6.09 0.80
N GLY A 18 -10.79 -5.59 -0.32
CA GLY A 18 -11.58 -5.15 -1.48
C GLY A 18 -11.83 -3.64 -1.53
N GLY A 19 -11.28 -2.89 -0.57
CA GLY A 19 -11.26 -1.43 -0.56
C GLY A 19 -10.35 -0.82 -1.64
N ASP A 20 -10.28 0.50 -1.63
CA ASP A 20 -9.50 1.27 -2.60
C ASP A 20 -8.62 2.31 -1.92
N VAL A 21 -7.65 2.85 -2.65
CA VAL A 21 -6.75 3.89 -2.15
C VAL A 21 -7.14 5.22 -2.77
N ASP A 22 -7.42 6.22 -1.93
CA ASP A 22 -7.48 7.61 -2.37
C ASP A 22 -6.03 8.16 -2.45
N PRO A 23 -5.55 8.57 -3.64
CA PRO A 23 -4.20 9.10 -3.80
C PRO A 23 -3.97 10.38 -2.99
N ASP A 24 -4.98 11.23 -2.83
CA ASP A 24 -4.85 12.49 -2.07
C ASP A 24 -4.69 12.19 -0.56
N GLU A 25 -5.38 11.16 -0.07
CA GLU A 25 -5.24 10.69 1.32
C GLU A 25 -3.85 10.05 1.56
N LEU A 26 -3.38 9.26 0.60
CA LEU A 26 -2.06 8.63 0.66
C LEU A 26 -0.93 9.68 0.71
N ASP A 27 -1.01 10.69 -0.15
CA ASP A 27 -0.03 11.79 -0.20
C ASP A 27 -0.10 12.67 1.06
N ALA A 28 -1.29 12.92 1.60
CA ALA A 28 -1.45 13.66 2.86
C ALA A 28 -0.87 12.90 4.07
N ALA A 29 -1.04 11.58 4.11
CA ALA A 29 -0.52 10.73 5.19
C ALA A 29 1.00 10.50 5.08
N VAL A 30 1.54 10.51 3.87
CA VAL A 30 2.96 10.29 3.57
C VAL A 30 3.50 11.40 2.64
N PRO A 31 3.65 12.63 3.13
CA PRO A 31 4.00 13.78 2.29
C PRO A 31 5.43 13.71 1.73
N ASN A 32 6.34 13.01 2.41
CA ASN A 32 7.72 12.81 1.98
C ASN A 32 8.08 11.31 1.98
N PRO A 33 7.66 10.54 0.95
CA PRO A 33 7.92 9.10 0.89
C PRO A 33 9.41 8.75 0.90
N LEU A 34 10.28 9.65 0.46
CA LEU A 34 11.73 9.45 0.43
C LEU A 34 12.39 9.40 1.82
N ASP A 35 11.70 9.89 2.85
CA ASP A 35 12.20 9.84 4.24
C ASP A 35 11.87 8.50 4.93
N LEU A 36 11.09 7.64 4.28
CA LEU A 36 10.71 6.33 4.79
C LEU A 36 11.90 5.37 4.81
N ASN A 37 11.90 4.45 5.77
CA ASN A 37 12.80 3.30 5.67
C ASN A 37 12.40 2.42 4.47
N SER A 38 13.30 1.53 4.05
CA SER A 38 13.11 0.73 2.84
C SER A 38 11.83 -0.13 2.85
N VAL A 39 11.39 -0.60 4.02
CA VAL A 39 10.19 -1.43 4.16
C VAL A 39 8.92 -0.58 4.06
N GLU A 40 8.89 0.55 4.76
CA GLU A 40 7.78 1.51 4.68
C GLU A 40 7.66 2.08 3.27
N PHE A 41 8.78 2.45 2.63
CA PHE A 41 8.80 2.93 1.26
C PHE A 41 8.25 1.90 0.27
N SER A 42 8.62 0.63 0.43
CA SER A 42 8.12 -0.43 -0.43
C SER A 42 6.62 -0.64 -0.25
N ALA A 43 6.11 -0.59 0.99
CA ALA A 43 4.66 -0.64 1.26
C ALA A 43 3.91 0.54 0.63
N TRP A 44 4.40 1.77 0.83
CA TRP A 44 3.85 2.97 0.22
C TRP A 44 3.82 2.88 -1.31
N GLN A 45 4.91 2.43 -1.93
CA GLN A 45 5.02 2.30 -3.38
C GLN A 45 3.95 1.35 -3.94
N GLN A 46 3.59 0.27 -3.23
CA GLN A 46 2.54 -0.63 -3.70
C GLN A 46 1.14 -0.02 -3.62
N LEU A 47 0.89 0.84 -2.63
CA LEU A 47 -0.36 1.61 -2.53
C LEU A 47 -0.44 2.68 -3.62
N SER A 48 0.64 3.41 -3.86
CA SER A 48 0.73 4.41 -4.94
C SER A 48 0.48 3.75 -6.30
N HIS A 49 1.16 2.64 -6.62
CA HIS A 49 0.89 1.90 -7.85
C HIS A 49 -0.56 1.42 -7.94
N TRP A 50 -1.18 0.98 -6.83
CA TRP A 50 -2.58 0.55 -6.87
C TRP A 50 -3.55 1.69 -7.19
N ALA A 51 -3.30 2.88 -6.64
CA ALA A 51 -4.07 4.07 -6.95
C ALA A 51 -3.90 4.46 -8.43
N ASP A 52 -2.67 4.44 -8.95
CA ASP A 52 -2.36 4.80 -10.34
C ASP A 52 -2.91 3.79 -11.36
N ASP A 53 -2.90 2.49 -11.03
CA ASP A 53 -3.29 1.41 -11.95
C ASP A 53 -4.82 1.19 -12.03
N ALA A 54 -5.64 2.17 -11.66
CA ALA A 54 -7.09 2.05 -11.54
C ALA A 54 -7.76 1.55 -12.84
N ASP A 55 -7.32 2.04 -13.99
CA ASP A 55 -7.86 1.66 -15.30
C ASP A 55 -7.43 0.25 -15.73
N ILE A 56 -6.22 -0.18 -15.35
CA ILE A 56 -5.68 -1.52 -15.60
C ILE A 56 -6.46 -2.55 -14.78
N ARG A 57 -6.60 -2.32 -13.47
CA ARG A 57 -7.28 -3.27 -12.56
C ARG A 57 -8.79 -3.37 -12.82
N GLN A 58 -9.42 -2.32 -13.36
CA GLN A 58 -10.82 -2.39 -13.83
C GLN A 58 -10.99 -3.29 -15.06
N LYS A 59 -9.96 -3.42 -15.91
CA LYS A 59 -10.01 -4.23 -17.14
C LYS A 59 -9.39 -5.61 -16.98
N ASN A 60 -8.66 -5.85 -15.89
CA ASN A 60 -7.90 -7.08 -15.67
C ASN A 60 -8.03 -7.54 -14.21
N GLU A 61 -9.01 -8.41 -13.96
CA GLU A 61 -9.28 -8.99 -12.65
C GLU A 61 -8.11 -9.86 -12.13
N THR A 62 -7.40 -10.54 -13.02
CA THR A 62 -6.21 -11.33 -12.67
C THR A 62 -5.11 -10.42 -12.14
N TYR A 63 -4.90 -9.26 -12.75
CA TYR A 63 -3.95 -8.25 -12.27
C TYR A 63 -4.35 -7.74 -10.89
N ALA A 64 -5.63 -7.40 -10.68
CA ALA A 64 -6.14 -6.93 -9.40
C ALA A 64 -5.93 -7.99 -8.29
N THR A 65 -6.20 -9.26 -8.59
CA THR A 65 -6.01 -10.39 -7.66
C THR A 65 -4.55 -10.56 -7.30
N PHE A 66 -3.65 -10.60 -8.30
CA PHE A 66 -2.21 -10.70 -8.10
C PHE A 66 -1.68 -9.55 -7.22
N LYS A 67 -2.10 -8.31 -7.48
CA LYS A 67 -1.66 -7.15 -6.69
C LYS A 67 -2.13 -7.23 -5.23
N ARG A 68 -3.34 -7.73 -4.95
CA ARG A 68 -3.81 -7.97 -3.56
C ARG A 68 -3.01 -9.05 -2.85
N GLU A 69 -2.68 -10.15 -3.52
CA GLU A 69 -1.79 -11.17 -2.95
C GLU A 69 -0.40 -10.60 -2.65
N TRP A 70 0.11 -9.76 -3.54
CA TRP A 70 1.38 -9.09 -3.34
C TRP A 70 1.33 -8.08 -2.18
N MET A 71 0.23 -7.33 -2.02
CA MET A 71 0.05 -6.47 -0.84
C MET A 71 0.04 -7.25 0.46
N ARG A 72 -0.52 -8.46 0.48
CA ARG A 72 -0.47 -9.34 1.67
C ARG A 72 0.96 -9.65 2.08
N HIS A 73 1.85 -9.90 1.12
CA HIS A 73 3.28 -10.06 1.40
C HIS A 73 3.87 -8.80 2.06
N HIS A 74 3.55 -7.61 1.57
CA HIS A 74 4.03 -6.35 2.16
C HIS A 74 3.48 -6.08 3.55
N VAL A 75 2.24 -6.49 3.85
CA VAL A 75 1.70 -6.46 5.23
C VAL A 75 2.56 -7.31 6.15
N ASP A 76 2.91 -8.53 5.74
CA ASP A 76 3.73 -9.43 6.57
C ASP A 76 5.14 -8.89 6.78
N VAL A 77 5.78 -8.37 5.72
CA VAL A 77 7.11 -7.76 5.82
C VAL A 77 7.08 -6.52 6.71
N LEU A 78 6.10 -5.63 6.54
CA LEU A 78 5.97 -4.41 7.32
C LEU A 78 5.62 -4.69 8.80
N LYS A 79 4.79 -5.70 9.10
CA LYS A 79 4.53 -6.13 10.48
C LYS A 79 5.81 -6.60 11.18
N ASN A 80 6.67 -7.31 10.46
CA ASN A 80 7.89 -7.91 11.00
C ASN A 80 9.12 -6.99 10.94
N SER A 81 9.01 -5.80 10.33
CA SER A 81 10.10 -4.83 10.35
C SER A 81 10.25 -4.19 11.74
N GLY A 82 11.48 -3.89 12.14
CA GLY A 82 11.75 -3.10 13.34
C GLY A 82 11.07 -1.73 13.29
N THR A 83 10.86 -1.12 14.45
CA THR A 83 10.41 0.28 14.59
C THR A 83 11.49 1.27 14.22
#